data_AF-B7FI78-F1
#
_entry.id   AF-B7FI78-F1
#
_cell.length_a   1.000
_cell.length_b   1.000
_cell.length_c   1.000
_cell.angle_alpha   90.00
_cell.angle_beta   90.00
_cell.angle_gamma   90.00
#
_symmetry.space_group_name_H-M   'P 1'
#
loop_
_entity.id
_entity.type
_entity.pdbx_description
1 polymer ?
#
loop_
_entity_poly.entity_id
_entity_poly.type
_entity_poly.pdbx_seq_one_letter_code
_entity_poly.pdbx_strand_id
1 'polypeptide(L)'
;MGHLYALDFDGVLCDTCGETAISALKAAKLRWPDLFGSVDSSTEDWIVEQMIKVRPVVETGYETLLLVRLLLETRVPSIRKSSVAEGLTVEGVLEDWFKLKPIVMEEWNENRDDLIDLFGKVRDDWLENDFAGWIQGNRFYPGVADALRFASSKVYIVTTKLVWLLSLLIA
;
A
#
# COMPACT_ATOMS: atom_id res chain seq x y z
N MET A 1 -2.29 37.73 14.44
CA MET A 1 -3.10 37.21 13.32
C MET A 1 -2.48 35.87 12.96
N GLY A 2 -3.10 34.76 13.37
CA GLY A 2 -2.51 33.43 13.22
C GLY A 2 -2.57 32.95 11.77
N HIS A 3 -1.59 32.13 11.38
CA HIS A 3 -1.66 31.41 10.11
C HIS A 3 -2.72 30.30 10.18
N LEU A 4 -3.17 29.84 9.02
CA LEU A 4 -4.00 28.64 8.88
C LEU A 4 -3.18 27.60 8.13
N TYR A 5 -3.13 26.39 8.68
CA TYR A 5 -2.47 25.24 8.05
C TYR A 5 -3.51 24.21 7.62
N ALA A 6 -3.37 23.72 6.40
CA ALA A 6 -4.11 22.58 5.88
C ALA A 6 -3.09 21.48 5.59
N LEU A 7 -3.13 20.40 6.38
CA LEU A 7 -2.15 19.33 6.38
C LEU A 7 -2.74 18.12 5.67
N ASP A 8 -2.03 17.64 4.65
CA ASP A 8 -2.39 16.38 4.00
C ASP A 8 -2.18 15.21 4.96
N PHE A 9 -3.17 14.32 5.08
CA PHE A 9 -3.10 13.24 6.05
C PHE A 9 -1.96 12.25 5.76
N ASP A 10 -1.94 11.68 4.55
CA ASP A 10 -0.98 10.62 4.20
C ASP A 10 0.43 11.20 3.90
N GLY A 11 0.52 12.45 3.44
CA GLY A 11 1.80 13.08 3.09
C GLY A 11 2.47 13.87 4.20
N VAL A 12 1.74 14.24 5.27
CA VAL A 12 2.28 15.05 6.38
C VAL A 12 2.07 14.40 7.73
N LEU A 13 0.93 13.76 7.96
CA LEU A 13 0.59 13.29 9.30
C LEU A 13 0.99 11.84 9.51
N CYS A 14 0.56 10.95 8.62
CA CYS A 14 0.60 9.51 8.83
C CYS A 14 1.26 8.80 7.65
N ASP A 15 2.32 8.03 7.94
CA ASP A 15 2.89 7.06 7.03
C ASP A 15 1.97 5.83 6.92
N THR A 16 1.16 5.81 5.86
CA THR A 16 0.23 4.71 5.55
C THR A 16 0.81 3.72 4.53
N CYS A 17 2.09 3.87 4.18
CA CYS A 17 2.74 2.96 3.24
C CYS A 17 2.82 1.54 3.79
N GLY A 18 3.08 1.39 5.09
CA GLY A 18 3.13 0.10 5.78
C GLY A 18 1.79 -0.63 5.73
N GLU A 19 0.71 0.04 6.14
CA GLU A 19 -0.65 -0.50 6.04
C GLU A 19 -0.99 -0.90 4.61
N THR A 20 -0.75 -0.02 3.64
CA THR A 20 -1.03 -0.29 2.22
C THR A 20 -0.30 -1.53 1.72
N ALA A 21 1.00 -1.64 2.02
CA ALA A 21 1.83 -2.78 1.58
C ALA A 21 1.38 -4.10 2.22
N ILE A 22 1.08 -4.10 3.52
CA ILE A 22 0.62 -5.29 4.24
C ILE A 22 -0.76 -5.72 3.73
N SER A 23 -1.69 -4.78 3.56
CA SER A 23 -3.02 -5.03 3.00
C SER A 23 -2.93 -5.60 1.59
N ALA A 24 -2.03 -5.08 0.76
CA ALA A 24 -1.80 -5.57 -0.60
C ALA A 24 -1.26 -7.00 -0.60
N LEU A 25 -0.30 -7.31 0.28
CA LEU A 25 0.25 -8.65 0.45
C LEU A 25 -0.83 -9.65 0.92
N LYS A 26 -1.63 -9.27 1.92
CA LYS A 26 -2.77 -10.08 2.40
C LYS A 26 -3.77 -10.36 1.27
N ALA A 27 -4.12 -9.33 0.48
CA ALA A 27 -5.03 -9.48 -0.65
C ALA A 27 -4.44 -10.35 -1.77
N ALA A 28 -3.15 -10.18 -2.10
CA ALA A 28 -2.48 -10.99 -3.10
C ALA A 28 -2.44 -12.48 -2.72
N LYS A 29 -2.22 -12.80 -1.44
CA LYS A 29 -2.29 -14.18 -0.93
C LYS A 29 -3.68 -14.80 -1.10
N LEU A 30 -4.74 -14.02 -0.90
CA LEU A 30 -6.12 -14.49 -1.11
C LEU A 30 -6.44 -14.66 -2.60
N ARG A 31 -5.94 -13.75 -3.46
CA ARG A 31 -6.19 -13.79 -4.90
C ARG A 31 -5.44 -14.91 -5.60
N TRP A 32 -4.18 -15.14 -5.23
CA TRP A 32 -3.26 -16.08 -5.88
C TRP A 32 -2.63 -17.08 -4.89
N PRO A 33 -3.43 -17.88 -4.17
CA PRO A 33 -2.93 -18.75 -3.10
C PRO A 33 -1.83 -19.72 -3.59
N ASP A 34 -1.93 -20.23 -4.81
CA ASP A 34 -0.95 -21.14 -5.39
C ASP A 34 0.44 -20.52 -5.59
N LEU A 35 0.51 -19.20 -5.80
CA LEU A 35 1.79 -18.48 -5.97
C LEU A 35 2.44 -18.17 -4.62
N PHE A 36 1.62 -17.96 -3.59
CA PHE A 36 2.08 -17.57 -2.25
C PHE A 36 2.27 -18.76 -1.29
N GLY A 37 1.81 -19.97 -1.66
CA GLY A 37 1.84 -21.14 -0.78
C GLY A 37 3.23 -21.59 -0.30
N SER A 38 4.30 -21.25 -1.03
CA SER A 38 5.69 -21.56 -0.66
C SER A 38 6.54 -20.33 -0.31
N VAL A 39 5.91 -19.17 -0.17
CA VAL A 39 6.61 -17.91 0.13
C VAL A 39 6.93 -17.86 1.61
N ASP A 40 8.21 -17.66 1.94
CA ASP A 40 8.65 -17.52 3.32
C ASP A 40 8.49 -16.08 3.84
N SER A 41 8.56 -15.92 5.16
CA SER A 41 8.44 -14.61 5.80
C SER A 41 9.51 -13.62 5.33
N SER A 42 10.72 -14.08 4.99
CA SER A 42 11.79 -13.20 4.52
C SER A 42 11.47 -12.57 3.16
N THR A 43 10.76 -13.32 2.30
CA THR A 43 10.31 -12.85 1.00
C THR A 43 9.12 -11.91 1.16
N GLU A 44 8.22 -12.18 2.09
CA GLU A 44 7.13 -11.27 2.45
C GLU A 44 7.64 -9.91 2.95
N ASP A 45 8.60 -9.93 3.87
CA ASP A 45 9.24 -8.72 4.40
C ASP A 45 9.91 -7.94 3.26
N TRP A 46 10.63 -8.63 2.38
CA TRP A 46 11.26 -8.01 1.20
C TRP A 46 10.23 -7.37 0.25
N ILE A 47 9.08 -8.00 0.04
CA ILE A 47 7.98 -7.44 -0.77
C ILE A 47 7.47 -6.15 -0.10
N VAL A 48 7.21 -6.17 1.20
CA VAL A 48 6.73 -4.98 1.94
C VAL A 48 7.74 -3.83 1.82
N GLU A 49 9.04 -4.12 1.96
CA GLU A 49 10.09 -3.13 1.78
C GLU A 49 10.13 -2.54 0.36
N GLN A 50 9.97 -3.39 -0.67
CA GLN A 50 9.97 -2.91 -2.06
C GLN A 50 8.70 -2.12 -2.37
N MET A 51 7.55 -2.52 -1.82
CA MET A 51 6.27 -1.82 -1.97
C MET A 51 6.35 -0.37 -1.48
N ILE A 52 7.10 -0.10 -0.40
CA ILE A 52 7.35 1.27 0.07
C ILE A 52 8.11 2.08 -0.99
N LYS A 53 9.09 1.47 -1.68
CA LYS A 53 9.88 2.15 -2.72
C LYS A 53 9.10 2.41 -3.98
N VAL A 54 8.26 1.46 -4.42
CA VAL A 54 7.43 1.62 -5.63
C VAL A 54 6.13 2.39 -5.38
N ARG A 55 5.85 2.80 -4.13
CA ARG A 55 4.66 3.58 -3.78
C ARG A 55 4.41 4.82 -4.66
N PRO A 56 5.43 5.56 -5.14
CA PRO A 56 5.23 6.75 -5.97
C PRO A 56 4.49 6.51 -7.29
N VAL A 57 4.52 5.29 -7.85
CA VAL A 57 3.82 5.00 -9.12
C VAL A 57 2.35 4.60 -8.94
N VAL A 58 1.91 4.37 -7.69
CA VAL A 58 0.56 3.88 -7.40
C VAL A 58 -0.43 5.04 -7.38
N GLU A 59 -1.34 5.04 -8.36
CA GLU A 59 -2.45 6.01 -8.43
C GLU A 59 -3.70 5.50 -7.69
N THR A 60 -3.95 4.20 -7.77
CA THR A 60 -5.16 3.58 -7.20
C THR A 60 -4.83 2.33 -6.39
N GLY A 61 -5.67 2.01 -5.40
CA GLY A 61 -5.39 0.95 -4.44
C GLY A 61 -5.16 -0.43 -5.05
N TYR A 62 -5.90 -0.80 -6.10
CA TYR A 62 -5.79 -2.13 -6.73
C TYR A 62 -4.42 -2.39 -7.38
N GLU A 63 -3.72 -1.33 -7.81
CA GLU A 63 -2.39 -1.43 -8.44
C GLU A 63 -1.36 -2.01 -7.47
N THR A 64 -1.58 -1.85 -6.17
CA THR A 64 -0.70 -2.40 -5.14
C THR A 64 -0.68 -3.94 -5.15
N LEU A 65 -1.81 -4.59 -5.47
CA LEU A 65 -1.86 -6.06 -5.59
C LEU A 65 -1.04 -6.53 -6.79
N LEU A 66 -1.12 -5.80 -7.90
CA LEU A 66 -0.37 -6.11 -9.11
C LEU A 66 1.13 -5.98 -8.86
N LEU A 67 1.55 -4.91 -8.18
CA LEU A 67 2.95 -4.69 -7.80
C LEU A 67 3.46 -5.80 -6.87
N VAL A 68 2.69 -6.20 -5.87
CA VAL A 68 3.06 -7.31 -4.97
C VAL A 68 3.34 -8.59 -5.76
N ARG A 69 2.43 -8.97 -6.66
CA ARG A 69 2.63 -10.17 -7.49
C ARG A 69 3.80 -10.01 -8.45
N LEU A 70 3.95 -8.84 -9.08
CA LEU A 70 5.06 -8.58 -10.00
C LEU A 70 6.41 -8.70 -9.28
N LEU A 71 6.54 -8.08 -8.10
CA LEU A 71 7.72 -8.19 -7.23
C LEU A 71 8.00 -9.64 -6.82
N LEU A 72 6.96 -10.44 -6.55
CA LEU A 72 7.15 -11.85 -6.26
C LEU A 72 7.69 -12.62 -7.49
N GLU A 73 7.14 -12.37 -8.68
CA GLU A 73 7.60 -13.00 -9.93
C GLU A 73 9.03 -12.57 -10.35
N THR A 74 9.48 -11.36 -9.97
CA THR A 74 10.90 -10.95 -10.16
C THR A 74 11.83 -11.67 -9.20
N ARG A 75 11.39 -11.89 -7.95
CA ARG A 75 12.18 -12.53 -6.89
C ARG A 75 12.24 -14.05 -7.04
N VAL A 76 11.18 -14.68 -7.52
CA VAL A 76 11.01 -16.13 -7.60
C VAL A 76 10.78 -16.54 -9.06
N PRO A 77 11.85 -16.85 -9.83
CA PRO A 77 11.71 -17.14 -11.26
C PRO A 77 10.82 -18.34 -11.60
N SER A 78 10.69 -19.31 -10.68
CA SER A 78 9.90 -20.53 -10.91
C SER A 78 8.39 -20.30 -10.99
N ILE A 79 7.89 -19.19 -10.45
CA ILE A 79 6.45 -18.87 -10.47
C ILE A 79 6.10 -17.83 -11.56
N ARG A 80 7.11 -17.35 -12.29
CA ARG A 80 6.98 -16.27 -13.26
C ARG A 80 5.96 -16.67 -14.33
N LYS A 81 4.99 -15.79 -14.55
CA LYS A 81 3.99 -15.90 -15.62
C LYS A 81 4.03 -14.71 -16.55
N SER A 82 4.36 -13.53 -16.02
CA SER A 82 4.44 -12.31 -16.79
C SER A 82 5.66 -12.28 -17.70
N SER A 83 5.51 -11.73 -18.90
CA SER A 83 6.60 -11.52 -19.84
C SER A 83 7.58 -10.44 -19.38
N VAL A 84 7.14 -9.57 -18.47
CA VAL A 84 7.87 -8.38 -18.03
C VAL A 84 8.67 -8.56 -16.74
N ALA A 85 8.52 -9.67 -16.00
CA ALA A 85 9.20 -9.87 -14.72
C ALA A 85 10.69 -10.25 -14.86
N GLU A 86 11.13 -10.71 -16.04
CA GLU A 86 12.53 -11.09 -16.24
C GLU A 86 13.46 -9.87 -16.24
N GLY A 87 14.41 -9.83 -15.30
CA GLY A 87 15.37 -8.73 -15.20
C GLY A 87 14.79 -7.40 -14.73
N LEU A 88 13.50 -7.36 -14.36
CA LEU A 88 12.84 -6.15 -13.88
C LEU A 88 13.35 -5.75 -12.50
N THR A 89 13.80 -4.50 -12.39
CA THR A 89 14.24 -3.90 -11.13
C THR A 89 13.17 -2.96 -10.57
N VAL A 90 13.37 -2.51 -9.33
CA VAL A 90 12.49 -1.50 -8.69
C VAL A 90 12.51 -0.20 -9.48
N GLU A 91 13.66 0.20 -10.00
CA GLU A 91 13.82 1.40 -10.84
C GLU A 91 13.06 1.25 -12.16
N GLY A 92 13.13 0.07 -12.80
CA GLY A 92 12.35 -0.21 -14.01
C GLY A 92 10.84 -0.16 -13.75
N VAL A 93 10.37 -0.60 -12.59
CA VAL A 93 8.96 -0.41 -12.18
C VAL A 93 8.65 1.08 -12.03
N LEU A 94 9.49 1.85 -11.34
CA LEU A 94 9.27 3.28 -11.13
C LEU A 94 9.18 4.07 -12.44
N GLU A 95 9.99 3.71 -13.43
CA GLU A 95 10.05 4.40 -14.74
C GLU A 95 8.89 4.00 -15.67
N ASP A 96 8.54 2.71 -15.71
CA ASP A 96 7.67 2.17 -16.76
C ASP A 96 6.35 1.56 -16.24
N TRP A 97 5.97 1.76 -14.97
CA TRP A 97 4.77 1.17 -14.39
C TRP A 97 3.51 1.32 -15.24
N PHE A 98 3.29 2.50 -15.82
CA PHE A 98 2.13 2.78 -16.68
C PHE A 98 2.07 1.90 -17.94
N LYS A 99 3.21 1.42 -18.43
CA LYS A 99 3.31 0.49 -19.56
C LYS A 99 3.23 -0.97 -19.09
N LEU A 100 3.78 -1.28 -17.91
CA LEU A 100 3.77 -2.62 -17.33
C LEU A 100 2.36 -3.04 -16.87
N LYS A 101 1.63 -2.12 -16.23
CA LYS A 101 0.29 -2.32 -15.68
C LYS A 101 -0.70 -2.97 -16.65
N PRO A 102 -0.93 -2.46 -17.87
CA PRO A 102 -1.87 -3.09 -18.81
C PRO A 102 -1.42 -4.49 -19.25
N ILE A 103 -0.10 -4.71 -19.40
CA ILE A 103 0.45 -6.02 -19.80
C ILE A 103 0.16 -7.07 -18.72
N VAL A 104 0.50 -6.78 -17.46
CA VAL A 104 0.28 -7.75 -16.37
C VAL A 104 -1.21 -7.98 -16.10
N MET A 105 -2.06 -6.96 -16.26
CA MET A 105 -3.52 -7.12 -16.15
C MET A 105 -4.07 -8.09 -17.19
N GLU A 106 -3.61 -7.98 -18.44
CA GLU A 106 -4.03 -8.85 -19.54
C GLU A 106 -3.47 -10.27 -19.38
N GLU A 107 -2.16 -10.41 -19.16
CA GLU A 107 -1.49 -11.71 -19.03
C GLU A 107 -2.00 -12.53 -17.84
N TRP A 108 -2.38 -11.85 -16.75
CA TRP A 108 -2.94 -12.50 -15.57
C TRP A 108 -4.46 -12.64 -15.63
N ASN A 109 -5.10 -12.13 -16.67
CA ASN A 109 -6.54 -12.14 -16.89
C ASN A 109 -7.30 -11.60 -15.65
N GLU A 110 -6.87 -10.44 -15.16
CA GLU A 110 -7.43 -9.81 -13.96
C GLU A 110 -8.49 -8.75 -14.31
N ASN A 111 -9.46 -8.61 -13.42
CA ASN A 111 -10.47 -7.56 -13.51
C ASN A 111 -10.19 -6.47 -12.47
N ARG A 112 -10.26 -5.21 -12.90
CA ARG A 112 -10.00 -4.06 -12.02
C ARG A 112 -10.94 -3.99 -10.82
N ASP A 113 -12.24 -4.17 -11.04
CA ASP A 113 -13.26 -3.99 -10.00
C ASP A 113 -13.15 -5.09 -8.93
N ASP A 114 -12.91 -6.33 -9.36
CA ASP A 114 -12.66 -7.45 -8.44
C ASP A 114 -11.45 -7.19 -7.51
N LEU A 115 -10.38 -6.60 -8.05
CA LEU A 115 -9.19 -6.25 -7.27
C LEU A 115 -9.44 -5.07 -6.31
N ILE A 116 -10.25 -4.08 -6.73
CA ILE A 116 -10.66 -2.96 -5.87
C ILE A 116 -11.46 -3.50 -4.68
N ASP A 117 -12.46 -4.33 -4.95
CA ASP A 117 -13.36 -4.88 -3.93
C ASP A 117 -12.60 -5.78 -2.95
N LEU A 118 -11.71 -6.64 -3.46
CA LEU A 118 -10.86 -7.49 -2.62
C LEU A 118 -9.94 -6.65 -1.72
N PHE A 119 -9.30 -5.62 -2.27
CA PHE A 119 -8.41 -4.77 -1.49
C PHE A 119 -9.16 -4.02 -0.39
N GLY A 120 -10.33 -3.45 -0.71
CA GLY A 120 -11.19 -2.78 0.27
C GLY A 120 -11.58 -3.74 1.41
N LYS A 121 -12.11 -4.91 1.05
CA LYS A 121 -12.53 -5.93 2.02
C LYS A 121 -11.39 -6.35 2.95
N VAL A 122 -10.19 -6.60 2.44
CA VAL A 122 -9.05 -7.02 3.27
C VAL A 122 -8.65 -5.96 4.29
N ARG A 123 -8.75 -4.68 3.92
CA ARG A 123 -8.45 -3.56 4.82
C ARG A 123 -9.48 -3.46 5.94
N ASP A 124 -10.76 -3.56 5.59
CA ASP A 124 -11.87 -3.54 6.54
C ASP A 124 -11.78 -4.76 7.49
N ASP A 125 -11.60 -5.96 6.95
CA ASP A 125 -11.42 -7.19 7.72
C ASP A 125 -10.21 -7.09 8.67
N TRP A 126 -9.09 -6.49 8.23
CA TRP A 126 -7.91 -6.32 9.09
C TRP A 126 -8.17 -5.31 10.21
N LEU A 127 -8.80 -4.18 9.90
CA LEU A 127 -9.16 -3.17 10.89
C LEU A 127 -10.09 -3.74 11.98
N GLU A 128 -11.09 -4.54 11.58
CA GLU A 128 -12.06 -5.14 12.51
C GLU A 128 -11.45 -6.23 13.39
N ASN A 129 -10.61 -7.10 12.82
CA ASN A 129 -10.10 -8.28 13.52
C ASN A 129 -8.77 -8.06 14.25
N ASP A 130 -7.95 -7.10 13.81
CA ASP A 130 -6.64 -6.80 14.39
C ASP A 130 -6.34 -5.29 14.28
N PHE A 131 -7.12 -4.52 15.03
CA PHE A 131 -6.94 -3.07 15.13
C PHE A 131 -5.52 -2.68 15.57
N ALA A 132 -4.90 -3.44 16.48
CA ALA A 132 -3.57 -3.15 16.99
C ALA A 132 -2.48 -3.32 15.91
N GLY A 133 -2.56 -4.36 15.09
CA GLY A 133 -1.68 -4.51 13.93
C GLY A 133 -1.97 -3.46 12.86
N TRP A 134 -3.24 -3.15 12.63
CA TRP A 134 -3.64 -2.12 11.68
C TRP A 134 -3.10 -0.73 12.05
N ILE A 135 -3.16 -0.35 13.34
CA ILE A 135 -2.61 0.92 13.82
C ILE A 135 -1.08 0.98 13.68
N GLN A 136 -0.38 -0.14 13.87
CA GLN A 136 1.06 -0.21 13.70
C GLN A 136 1.48 -0.01 12.24
N GLY A 137 0.61 -0.34 11.28
CA GLY A 137 0.80 -0.04 9.86
C GLY A 137 0.58 1.43 9.49
N ASN A 138 -0.07 2.22 10.34
CA ASN A 138 -0.42 3.63 10.14
C ASN A 138 0.30 4.50 11.17
N ARG A 139 1.61 4.70 10.99
CA ARG A 139 2.44 5.40 11.99
C ARG A 139 2.42 6.90 11.73
N PHE A 140 2.35 7.72 12.76
CA PHE A 140 2.59 9.16 12.60
C PHE A 140 4.05 9.41 12.23
N TYR A 141 4.30 10.40 11.36
CA TYR A 141 5.66 10.84 11.11
C TYR A 141 6.29 11.40 12.40
N PRO A 142 7.58 11.13 12.67
CA PRO A 142 8.24 11.58 13.88
C PRO A 142 8.10 13.09 14.11
N GLY A 143 7.69 13.48 15.32
CA GLY A 143 7.54 14.89 15.72
C GLY A 143 6.22 15.55 15.30
N VAL A 144 5.39 14.92 14.47
CA VAL A 144 4.08 15.48 14.06
C VAL A 144 3.14 15.65 15.25
N ALA A 145 3.04 14.64 16.12
CA ALA A 145 2.15 14.70 17.27
C ALA A 145 2.48 15.90 18.18
N ASP A 146 3.77 16.12 18.45
CA ASP A 146 4.23 17.28 19.22
C ASP A 146 3.95 18.60 18.48
N ALA A 147 4.26 18.66 17.18
CA ALA A 147 4.00 19.85 16.36
C ALA A 147 2.50 20.24 16.36
N LEU A 148 1.60 19.27 16.27
CA LEU A 148 0.16 19.49 16.38
C LEU A 148 -0.25 19.96 17.77
N ARG A 149 0.32 19.36 18.83
CA ARG A 149 0.01 19.71 20.22
C ARG A 149 0.44 21.13 20.59
N PHE A 150 1.55 21.61 20.04
CA PHE A 150 2.09 22.94 20.33
C PHE A 150 1.68 24.00 19.28
N ALA A 151 0.89 23.64 18.27
CA ALA A 151 0.43 24.59 17.27
C ALA A 151 -0.51 25.65 17.88
N SER A 152 -0.13 26.92 17.76
CA SER A 152 -0.98 28.07 18.13
C SER A 152 -1.86 28.58 16.99
N SER A 153 -1.64 28.05 15.78
CA SER A 153 -2.38 28.35 14.56
C SER A 153 -3.57 27.40 14.38
N LYS A 154 -4.55 27.79 13.55
CA LYS A 154 -5.64 26.87 13.18
C LYS A 154 -5.11 25.80 12.23
N VAL A 155 -5.36 24.53 12.55
CA VAL A 155 -4.92 23.38 11.76
C VAL A 155 -6.15 22.63 11.24
N TYR A 156 -6.13 22.29 9.96
CA TYR A 156 -7.11 21.43 9.30
C TYR A 156 -6.38 20.23 8.71
N ILE A 157 -7.05 19.09 8.70
CA ILE A 157 -6.59 17.88 8.03
C ILE A 157 -7.33 17.76 6.71
N VAL A 158 -6.58 17.62 5.63
CA VAL A 158 -7.10 17.38 4.29
C VAL A 158 -6.87 15.91 3.98
N THR A 159 -7.95 15.19 3.66
CA THR A 159 -7.86 13.77 3.30
C THR A 159 -9.04 13.36 2.44
N THR A 160 -8.82 12.31 1.64
CA THR A 160 -9.88 11.57 0.94
C THR A 160 -10.42 10.39 1.77
N LYS A 161 -9.84 10.13 2.95
CA LYS A 161 -10.25 9.05 3.87
C LYS A 161 -11.47 9.44 4.70
N LEU A 162 -12.20 8.43 5.16
CA LEU A 162 -13.41 8.61 5.96
C LEU A 162 -13.09 9.24 7.32
N VAL A 163 -13.93 10.19 7.76
CA VAL A 163 -13.73 10.97 9.00
C VAL A 163 -13.66 10.10 10.25
N TRP A 164 -14.40 8.99 10.30
CA TRP A 164 -14.37 8.08 11.45
C TRP A 164 -13.02 7.36 11.58
N LEU A 165 -12.34 7.07 10.45
CA LEU A 165 -11.01 6.47 10.44
C LEU A 165 -9.97 7.42 11.04
N LEU A 166 -10.08 8.72 10.72
CA LEU A 166 -9.22 9.76 11.30
C LEU A 166 -9.40 9.85 12.82
N SER A 167 -10.63 9.69 13.30
CA SER A 167 -10.94 9.76 14.73
C SER A 167 -10.32 8.60 15.51
N LEU A 168 -10.13 7.43 14.88
CA LEU A 168 -9.42 6.30 15.49
C LEU A 168 -7.91 6.51 15.57
N LEU A 169 -7.33 7.25 14.63
CA LEU A 169 -5.88 7.49 14.56
C LEU A 169 -5.42 8.66 15.42
N ILE A 170 -6.27 9.66 15.64
CA ILE A 170 -5.90 10.93 16.31
C ILE A 170 -6.37 10.96 17.79
N ALA A 171 -7.13 9.96 18.24
CA ALA A 171 -7.57 9.82 19.63
C ALA A 171 -6.41 9.53 20.60
#